data_AF-A0A847K0Q5-F1
#
_entry.id   AF-A0A847K0Q5-F1
#
_cell.length_a   1.000
_cell.length_b   1.000
_cell.length_c   1.000
_cell.angle_alpha   90.00
_cell.angle_beta   90.00
_cell.angle_gamma   90.00
#
_symmetry.space_group_name_H-M   'P 1'
#
loop_
_entity.id
_entity.type
_entity.pdbx_description
1 polymer ?
#
loop_
_entity_poly.entity_id
_entity_poly.type
_entity_poly.pdbx_seq_one_letter_code
_entity_poly.pdbx_strand_id
1 'polypeptide(L)'
;MAIHYREHIAKVTRHYHYRFTCEHCGVLTNWLQGTVYGYGIMQTRSGGDLTDQQSLELHQRAVEDVNGKYERVQRHAQAGMYSDIAEISTEDKEPGSAQRGLGGADAGFPVPCPACGKQQSWQIGNNYLIAALVFPVVSGLLFILSWGVYQAIMRVYNNELDGFSLGELFAAVPNTIVFSGLGTGIVAGIVWFFYAKSKATHGKVRNKPEFSWD
;
A
#
# COMPACT_ATOMS: atom_id res chain seq x y z
N MET A 1 -2.79 37.65 -23.61
CA MET A 1 -4.07 37.52 -22.88
C MET A 1 -4.15 36.11 -22.34
N ALA A 2 -4.29 35.92 -21.02
CA ALA A 2 -4.50 34.61 -20.44
C ALA A 2 -5.93 34.14 -20.75
N ILE A 3 -6.10 32.94 -21.28
CA ILE A 3 -7.42 32.33 -21.45
C ILE A 3 -7.78 31.68 -20.12
N HIS A 4 -8.84 32.17 -19.49
CA HIS A 4 -9.38 31.55 -18.27
C HIS A 4 -10.35 30.43 -18.65
N TYR A 5 -10.19 29.28 -18.00
CA TYR A 5 -11.09 28.13 -18.11
C TYR A 5 -11.85 27.95 -16.80
N ARG A 6 -13.13 27.56 -16.89
CA ARG A 6 -13.94 27.12 -15.76
C ARG A 6 -14.05 25.61 -15.82
N GLU A 7 -13.69 24.94 -14.75
CA GLU A 7 -13.85 23.49 -14.60
C GLU A 7 -15.21 23.19 -13.98
N HIS A 8 -15.95 22.29 -14.61
CA HIS A 8 -17.21 21.76 -14.11
C HIS A 8 -17.00 20.28 -13.77
N ILE A 9 -17.44 19.90 -12.58
CA ILE A 9 -17.23 18.56 -12.04
C ILE A 9 -18.60 17.98 -11.70
N ALA A 10 -18.92 16.81 -12.25
CA ALA A 10 -20.03 15.98 -11.80
C ALA A 10 -19.49 14.83 -10.94
N LYS A 11 -20.16 14.55 -9.82
CA LYS A 11 -19.82 13.48 -8.89
C LYS A 11 -20.98 12.49 -8.83
N VAL A 12 -20.69 11.23 -9.07
CA VAL A 12 -21.64 10.12 -8.90
C VAL A 12 -21.08 9.17 -7.85
N THR A 13 -21.95 8.56 -7.06
CA THR A 13 -21.57 7.60 -6.02
C THR A 13 -22.26 6.27 -6.25
N ARG A 14 -21.56 5.19 -5.93
CA ARG A 14 -22.14 3.85 -5.87
C ARG A 14 -21.67 3.15 -4.62
N HIS A 15 -22.59 2.51 -3.92
CA HIS A 15 -22.31 1.80 -2.68
C HIS A 15 -22.16 0.30 -2.94
N TYR A 16 -21.36 -0.34 -2.09
CA TYR A 16 -21.29 -1.78 -1.98
C TYR A 16 -21.23 -2.15 -0.51
N HIS A 17 -21.67 -3.35 -0.18
CA HIS A 17 -21.65 -3.85 1.19
C HIS A 17 -20.58 -4.92 1.33
N TYR A 18 -19.91 -4.95 2.47
CA TYR A 18 -18.95 -6.00 2.78
C TYR A 18 -18.98 -6.38 4.26
N ARG A 19 -18.64 -7.62 4.59
CA ARG A 19 -18.46 -8.08 5.98
C ARG A 19 -17.34 -9.08 6.06
N PHE A 20 -16.72 -9.23 7.23
CA PHE A 20 -15.63 -10.18 7.41
C PHE A 20 -15.62 -10.74 8.84
N THR A 21 -15.03 -11.92 9.00
CA THR A 21 -14.71 -12.45 10.33
C THR A 21 -13.36 -11.90 10.77
N CYS A 22 -13.33 -11.29 11.96
CA CYS A 22 -12.09 -10.76 12.50
C CYS A 22 -11.11 -11.89 12.85
N GLU A 23 -9.87 -11.82 12.36
CA GLU A 23 -8.82 -12.79 12.74
C GLU A 23 -8.39 -12.69 14.20
N HIS A 24 -8.56 -11.53 14.83
CA HIS A 24 -8.08 -11.28 16.19
C HIS A 24 -9.09 -11.72 17.25
N CYS A 25 -10.38 -11.42 17.05
CA CYS A 25 -11.43 -11.73 18.02
C CYS A 25 -12.47 -12.75 17.53
N GLY A 26 -12.38 -13.22 16.28
CA GLY A 26 -13.33 -14.19 15.71
C GLY A 26 -14.73 -13.65 15.45
N VAL A 27 -14.99 -12.37 15.74
CA VAL A 27 -16.31 -11.74 15.55
C VAL A 27 -16.56 -11.49 14.07
N LEU A 28 -17.68 -12.00 13.55
CA LEU A 28 -18.21 -11.61 12.24
C LEU A 28 -18.76 -10.18 12.34
N THR A 29 -18.27 -9.29 11.48
CA THR A 29 -18.79 -7.92 11.43
C THR A 29 -20.21 -7.89 10.88
N ASN A 30 -20.96 -6.85 11.25
CA ASN A 30 -22.15 -6.48 10.48
C ASN A 30 -21.76 -6.13 9.04
N TRP A 31 -22.75 -6.00 8.16
CA TRP A 31 -22.54 -5.41 6.85
C TRP A 31 -22.06 -3.97 7.01
N LEU A 32 -20.87 -3.73 6.50
CA LEU A 32 -20.23 -2.42 6.39
C LEU A 32 -20.45 -1.90 4.98
N GLN A 33 -20.49 -0.58 4.83
CA GLN A 33 -20.71 0.07 3.55
C GLN A 33 -19.37 0.62 3.02
N GLY A 34 -19.02 0.24 1.79
CA GLY A 34 -17.99 0.87 1.00
C GLY A 34 -18.61 1.78 -0.05
N THR A 35 -17.88 2.82 -0.46
CA THR A 35 -18.34 3.76 -1.49
C THR A 35 -17.30 3.89 -2.58
N VAL A 36 -17.76 3.89 -3.81
CA VAL A 36 -16.98 4.23 -5.00
C VAL A 36 -17.50 5.56 -5.53
N TYR A 37 -16.57 6.46 -5.85
CA TYR A 37 -16.88 7.75 -6.45
C TYR A 37 -16.52 7.72 -7.93
N GLY A 38 -17.35 8.33 -8.77
CA GLY A 38 -17.05 8.58 -10.18
C GLY A 38 -17.10 10.06 -10.49
N TYR A 39 -16.17 10.54 -11.30
CA TYR A 39 -16.06 11.95 -11.64
C TYR A 39 -16.11 12.17 -13.15
N GLY A 40 -16.96 13.11 -13.56
CA GLY A 40 -16.91 13.71 -14.88
C GLY A 40 -16.27 15.08 -14.75
N ILE A 41 -15.30 15.40 -15.60
CA ILE A 41 -14.65 16.73 -15.65
C ILE A 41 -14.83 17.30 -17.06
N MET A 42 -15.26 18.56 -17.14
CA MET A 42 -15.32 19.33 -18.39
C MET A 42 -14.86 20.76 -18.17
N GLN A 43 -14.05 21.26 -19.09
CA GLN A 43 -13.56 22.64 -19.06
C GLN A 43 -14.28 23.47 -20.13
N THR A 44 -14.86 24.60 -19.73
CA THR A 44 -15.44 25.58 -20.65
C THR A 44 -14.62 26.87 -20.65
N ARG A 45 -14.60 27.58 -21.79
CA ARG A 45 -13.95 28.88 -21.90
C ARG A 45 -14.75 29.91 -21.08
N SER A 46 -14.06 30.79 -20.35
CA SER A 46 -14.63 31.61 -19.27
C SER A 46 -16.00 32.21 -19.54
N GLY A 47 -16.96 31.93 -18.65
CA GLY A 47 -18.24 32.65 -18.54
C GLY A 47 -19.47 31.93 -19.07
N GLY A 48 -19.31 30.80 -19.78
CA GLY A 48 -20.43 29.97 -20.22
C GLY A 48 -20.81 28.93 -19.16
N ASP A 49 -22.08 28.94 -18.75
CA ASP A 49 -22.70 27.79 -18.09
C ASP A 49 -22.76 26.61 -19.07
N LEU A 50 -22.78 25.39 -18.53
CA LEU A 50 -22.94 24.20 -19.37
C LEU A 50 -24.31 24.22 -20.04
N THR A 51 -24.35 23.89 -21.33
CA THR A 51 -25.64 23.56 -21.97
C THR A 51 -26.21 22.29 -21.37
N ASP A 52 -27.52 22.06 -21.50
CA ASP A 52 -28.16 20.82 -21.03
C ASP A 52 -27.48 19.57 -21.60
N GLN A 53 -27.07 19.63 -22.87
CA GLN A 53 -26.34 18.54 -23.52
C GLN A 53 -24.95 18.31 -22.90
N GLN A 54 -24.22 19.39 -22.59
CA GLN A 54 -22.91 19.28 -21.94
C GLN A 54 -23.02 18.80 -20.48
N SER A 55 -24.06 19.23 -19.77
CA SER A 55 -24.35 18.75 -18.41
C SER A 55 -24.69 17.26 -18.42
N LEU A 56 -25.48 16.80 -19.41
CA LEU A 56 -25.79 15.39 -19.58
C LEU A 56 -24.54 14.57 -19.89
N GLU A 57 -23.69 15.04 -20.81
CA GLU A 57 -22.42 14.37 -21.14
C GLU A 57 -21.49 14.31 -19.92
N LEU A 58 -21.39 15.40 -19.15
CA LEU A 58 -20.60 15.44 -17.92
C LEU A 58 -21.09 14.40 -16.90
N HIS A 59 -22.41 14.27 -16.73
CA HIS A 59 -23.00 13.28 -15.85
C HIS A 59 -22.78 11.85 -16.36
N GLN A 60 -22.91 11.60 -17.66
CA GLN A 60 -22.65 10.29 -18.27
C GLN A 60 -21.20 9.84 -18.04
N ARG A 61 -20.23 10.74 -18.21
CA ARG A 61 -18.81 10.46 -17.89
C ARG A 61 -18.61 10.05 -16.43
N ALA A 62 -19.26 10.74 -15.50
CA ALA A 62 -19.20 10.39 -14.08
C ALA A 62 -19.83 9.01 -13.78
N VAL A 63 -20.93 8.66 -14.47
CA VAL A 63 -21.57 7.34 -14.38
C VAL A 63 -20.69 6.24 -14.98
N GLU A 64 -20.05 6.47 -16.12
CA GLU A 64 -19.12 5.52 -16.72
C GLU A 64 -17.90 5.28 -15.82
N ASP A 65 -17.33 6.33 -15.23
CA ASP A 65 -16.21 6.23 -14.29
C ASP A 65 -16.59 5.42 -13.03
N VAL A 66 -17.72 5.74 -12.38
CA VAL A 66 -18.15 5.00 -11.17
C VAL A 66 -18.43 3.53 -11.50
N ASN A 67 -19.04 3.23 -12.65
CA ASN A 67 -19.32 1.85 -13.05
C ASN A 67 -18.03 1.08 -13.35
N GLY A 68 -17.09 1.68 -14.07
CA GLY A 68 -15.79 1.08 -14.34
C GLY A 68 -15.00 0.79 -13.05
N LYS A 69 -15.04 1.71 -12.07
CA LYS A 69 -14.45 1.48 -10.75
C LYS A 69 -15.18 0.40 -9.95
N TYR A 70 -16.51 0.39 -9.97
CA TYR A 70 -17.33 -0.62 -9.30
C TYR A 70 -17.05 -2.04 -9.83
N GLU A 71 -16.95 -2.20 -11.16
CA GLU A 71 -16.56 -3.48 -11.78
C GLU A 71 -15.14 -3.91 -11.40
N ARG A 72 -14.19 -2.96 -11.25
CA ARG A 72 -12.87 -3.27 -10.71
C ARG A 72 -12.98 -3.78 -9.28
N VAL A 73 -13.72 -3.10 -8.40
CA VAL A 73 -13.94 -3.56 -7.02
C VAL A 73 -14.51 -4.99 -7.00
N GLN A 74 -15.50 -5.28 -7.84
CA GLN A 74 -16.05 -6.63 -7.98
C GLN A 74 -14.99 -7.66 -8.39
N ARG A 75 -14.19 -7.34 -9.41
CA ARG A 75 -13.13 -8.21 -9.91
C ARG A 75 -12.04 -8.45 -8.87
N HIS A 76 -11.59 -7.40 -8.19
CA HIS A 76 -10.57 -7.49 -7.13
C HIS A 76 -11.11 -8.24 -5.91
N ALA A 77 -12.39 -8.07 -5.56
CA ALA A 77 -13.05 -8.83 -4.49
C ALA A 77 -13.09 -10.33 -4.81
N GLN A 78 -13.48 -10.69 -6.04
CA GLN A 78 -13.47 -12.08 -6.52
C GLN A 78 -12.06 -12.68 -6.56
N ALA A 79 -11.06 -11.87 -6.94
CA ALA A 79 -9.65 -12.27 -6.97
C ALA A 79 -8.98 -12.30 -5.59
N GLY A 80 -9.63 -11.78 -4.54
CA GLY A 80 -9.04 -11.65 -3.20
C GLY A 80 -7.93 -10.60 -3.11
N MET A 81 -7.96 -9.59 -3.99
CA MET A 81 -7.03 -8.46 -4.08
C MET A 81 -7.55 -7.25 -3.29
N TYR A 82 -7.76 -7.44 -2.00
CA TYR A 82 -8.45 -6.46 -1.14
C TYR A 82 -7.66 -5.16 -0.93
N SER A 83 -6.33 -5.19 -0.97
CA SER A 83 -5.51 -3.98 -0.94
C SER A 83 -5.85 -3.01 -2.07
N ASP A 84 -6.19 -3.55 -3.23
CA ASP A 84 -6.45 -2.75 -4.43
C ASP A 84 -7.86 -2.16 -4.38
N ILE A 85 -8.79 -2.82 -3.69
CA ILE A 85 -10.13 -2.25 -3.41
C ILE A 85 -10.00 -1.01 -2.53
N ALA A 86 -9.15 -1.06 -1.51
CA ALA A 86 -8.83 0.10 -0.68
C ALA A 86 -8.28 1.25 -1.53
N GLU A 87 -7.34 0.96 -2.43
CA GLU A 87 -6.80 1.94 -3.37
C GLU A 87 -7.91 2.52 -4.26
N ILE A 88 -8.72 1.70 -4.94
CA ILE A 88 -9.82 2.16 -5.79
C ILE A 88 -10.83 3.04 -5.03
N SER A 89 -11.11 2.71 -3.77
CA SER A 89 -12.03 3.50 -2.92
C SER A 89 -11.43 4.81 -2.39
N THR A 90 -10.09 4.92 -2.38
CA THR A 90 -9.35 6.09 -1.86
C THR A 90 -8.63 6.90 -2.95
N GLU A 91 -8.62 6.41 -4.19
CA GLU A 91 -7.98 7.01 -5.37
C GLU A 91 -8.51 8.42 -5.64
N ASP A 92 -9.72 8.70 -5.16
CA ASP A 92 -10.47 9.89 -5.51
C ASP A 92 -10.27 11.04 -4.52
N LYS A 93 -9.25 11.86 -4.79
CA LYS A 93 -9.28 13.27 -4.41
C LYS A 93 -10.28 13.99 -5.30
N GLU A 94 -11.11 14.86 -4.74
CA GLU A 94 -11.90 15.76 -5.57
C GLU A 94 -10.93 16.55 -6.48
N PRO A 95 -11.15 16.56 -7.81
CA PRO A 95 -10.27 17.27 -8.72
C PRO A 95 -10.16 18.75 -8.30
N GLY A 96 -8.93 19.23 -8.09
CA GLY A 96 -8.66 20.58 -7.57
C GLY A 96 -8.51 20.70 -6.05
N SER A 97 -8.74 19.65 -5.26
CA SER A 97 -8.48 19.66 -3.82
C SER A 97 -6.99 19.44 -3.52
N ALA A 98 -6.36 20.39 -2.81
CA ALA A 98 -4.94 20.33 -2.45
C ALA A 98 -4.60 19.29 -1.35
N GLN A 99 -5.59 18.52 -0.87
CA GLN A 99 -5.38 17.53 0.19
C GLN A 99 -4.69 16.28 -0.36
N ARG A 100 -3.37 16.21 -0.17
CA ARG A 100 -2.60 14.98 -0.32
C ARG A 100 -2.80 14.09 0.90
N GLY A 101 -3.49 12.96 0.71
CA GLY A 101 -3.10 11.71 1.37
C GLY A 101 -3.58 11.49 2.81
N LEU A 102 -4.79 11.90 3.16
CA LEU A 102 -5.49 11.31 4.29
C LEU A 102 -6.78 10.71 3.73
N GLY A 103 -6.73 9.43 3.40
CA GLY A 103 -7.91 8.65 3.01
C GLY A 103 -9.00 8.90 4.04
N GLY A 104 -10.01 9.65 3.63
CA GLY A 104 -11.12 10.02 4.50
C GLY A 104 -11.74 8.75 5.06
N ALA A 105 -12.13 8.80 6.32
CA ALA A 105 -12.93 7.78 7.00
C ALA A 105 -14.22 7.40 6.22
N ASP A 106 -14.55 8.15 5.16
CA ASP A 106 -15.74 8.05 4.33
C ASP A 106 -15.59 7.10 3.12
N ALA A 107 -14.37 6.64 2.79
CA ALA A 107 -14.17 5.64 1.73
C ALA A 107 -14.70 4.25 2.12
N GLY A 108 -14.97 4.04 3.41
CA GLY A 108 -15.65 2.87 3.94
C GLY A 108 -14.84 1.56 3.89
N PHE A 109 -13.72 1.50 3.17
CA PHE A 109 -12.83 0.34 3.08
C PHE A 109 -11.36 0.79 2.95
N PRO A 110 -10.40 0.25 3.73
CA PRO A 110 -10.53 -0.76 4.78
C PRO A 110 -10.80 -0.13 6.15
N VAL A 111 -11.63 -0.76 6.99
CA VAL A 111 -11.80 -0.34 8.40
C VAL A 111 -11.24 -1.38 9.38
N PRO A 112 -10.60 -0.95 10.49
CA PRO A 112 -10.27 -1.86 11.58
C PRO A 112 -11.51 -2.63 12.05
N CYS A 113 -11.32 -3.81 12.65
CA CYS A 113 -12.45 -4.54 13.21
C CYS A 113 -13.19 -3.66 14.23
N PRO A 114 -14.50 -3.41 14.07
CA PRO A 114 -15.24 -2.52 14.96
C PRO A 114 -15.33 -3.06 16.39
N ALA A 115 -15.17 -4.37 16.59
CA ALA A 115 -15.22 -4.99 17.91
C ALA A 115 -13.92 -4.86 18.71
N CYS A 116 -12.75 -4.92 18.06
CA CYS A 116 -11.45 -4.94 18.75
C CYS A 116 -10.43 -3.89 18.29
N GLY A 117 -10.77 -3.08 17.29
CA GLY A 117 -9.91 -2.04 16.72
C GLY A 117 -8.69 -2.56 15.96
N LYS A 118 -8.53 -3.88 15.79
CA LYS A 118 -7.36 -4.46 15.11
C LYS A 118 -7.55 -4.46 13.59
N GLN A 119 -6.50 -4.04 12.89
CA GLN A 119 -6.39 -4.17 11.44
C GLN A 119 -6.29 -5.65 11.05
N GLN A 120 -6.86 -5.97 9.88
CA GLN A 120 -6.85 -7.32 9.34
C GLN A 120 -5.63 -7.54 8.43
N SER A 121 -5.11 -8.76 8.38
CA SER A 121 -3.94 -9.14 7.60
C SER A 121 -4.16 -8.94 6.10
N TRP A 122 -5.40 -9.08 5.64
CA TRP A 122 -5.79 -8.78 4.26
C TRP A 122 -5.81 -7.27 3.94
N GLN A 123 -5.84 -6.39 4.95
CA GLN A 123 -5.74 -4.92 4.80
C GLN A 123 -4.29 -4.47 4.66
N ILE A 124 -3.36 -5.23 5.23
CA ILE A 124 -1.93 -4.97 5.15
C ILE A 124 -1.47 -5.41 3.75
N GLY A 125 -1.82 -4.59 2.76
CA GLY A 125 -1.43 -4.76 1.36
C GLY A 125 0.05 -4.48 1.13
N ASN A 126 0.68 -5.33 0.32
CA ASN A 126 1.94 -5.17 -0.43
C ASN A 126 3.23 -4.62 0.21
N ASN A 127 3.26 -4.20 1.47
CA ASN A 127 4.51 -3.86 2.16
C ASN A 127 5.45 -5.07 2.31
N TYR A 128 5.01 -6.28 1.96
CA TYR A 128 5.85 -7.48 1.87
C TYR A 128 6.97 -7.36 0.84
N LEU A 129 6.76 -6.65 -0.27
CA LEU A 129 7.80 -6.47 -1.30
C LEU A 129 8.88 -5.51 -0.82
N ILE A 130 8.48 -4.41 -0.18
CA ILE A 130 9.40 -3.48 0.48
C ILE A 130 10.12 -4.19 1.63
N ALA A 131 9.40 -4.94 2.48
CA ALA A 131 10.03 -5.71 3.55
C ALA A 131 10.99 -6.77 2.98
N ALA A 132 10.63 -7.49 1.92
CA ALA A 132 11.50 -8.51 1.31
C ALA A 132 12.75 -7.91 0.64
N LEU A 133 12.71 -6.65 0.20
CA LEU A 133 13.88 -5.97 -0.38
C LEU A 133 14.70 -5.22 0.68
N VAL A 134 14.05 -4.59 1.64
CA VAL A 134 14.70 -3.77 2.68
C VAL A 134 15.35 -4.65 3.73
N PHE A 135 14.72 -5.75 4.15
CA PHE A 135 15.25 -6.58 5.23
C PHE A 135 16.60 -7.22 4.90
N PRO A 136 16.84 -7.80 3.70
CA PRO A 136 18.14 -8.36 3.34
C PRO A 136 19.23 -7.30 3.22
N VAL A 137 18.90 -6.15 2.64
CA VAL A 137 19.86 -5.05 2.44
C VAL A 137 20.26 -4.44 3.79
N VAL A 138 19.29 -4.15 4.66
CA VAL A 138 19.54 -3.61 6.00
C VAL A 138 20.28 -4.63 6.86
N SER A 139 19.90 -5.91 6.81
CA SER A 139 20.59 -6.97 7.57
C SER A 139 22.03 -7.14 7.10
N GLY A 140 22.28 -7.10 5.78
CA GLY A 140 23.63 -7.15 5.21
C GLY A 140 24.50 -5.97 5.65
N LEU A 141 23.94 -4.75 5.63
CA LEU A 141 24.64 -3.55 6.13
C LEU A 141 24.97 -3.65 7.62
N LEU A 142 24.01 -4.07 8.46
CA LEU A 142 24.24 -4.23 9.89
C LEU A 142 25.31 -5.29 10.19
N PHE A 143 25.38 -6.37 9.40
CA PHE A 143 26.41 -7.38 9.55
C PHE A 143 27.82 -6.84 9.20
N ILE A 144 27.94 -6.08 8.11
CA ILE A 144 29.21 -5.43 7.72
C ILE A 144 29.67 -4.46 8.81
N LEU A 145 28.77 -3.64 9.34
CA LEU A 145 29.07 -2.71 10.43
C LEU A 145 29.49 -3.45 11.70
N SER A 146 28.75 -4.50 12.09
CA SER A 146 29.07 -5.30 13.29
C SER A 146 30.44 -5.97 13.18
N TRP A 147 30.81 -6.46 11.99
CA TRP A 147 32.15 -7.01 11.73
C TRP A 147 33.25 -5.96 11.85
N GLY A 148 33.03 -4.76 11.28
CA GLY A 148 33.97 -3.64 11.42
C GLY A 148 34.22 -3.24 12.87
N VAL A 149 33.15 -3.19 13.68
CA VAL A 149 33.25 -2.92 15.13
C VAL A 149 34.01 -4.04 15.84
N TYR A 150 33.72 -5.31 15.55
CA TYR A 150 34.44 -6.46 16.13
C TYR A 150 35.94 -6.41 15.85
N GLN A 151 36.35 -6.12 14.60
CA GLN A 151 37.76 -6.00 14.23
C GLN A 151 38.46 -4.85 14.97
N ALA A 152 37.78 -3.70 15.12
CA ALA A 152 38.31 -2.58 15.90
C ALA A 152 38.53 -2.97 17.37
N ILE A 153 37.55 -3.65 17.99
CA ILE A 153 37.65 -4.12 19.39
C ILE A 153 38.81 -5.10 19.56
N MET A 154 38.95 -6.08 18.66
CA MET A 154 40.01 -7.09 18.74
C MET A 154 41.41 -6.48 18.63
N ARG A 155 41.59 -5.45 17.80
CA ARG A 155 42.88 -4.73 17.68
C ARG A 155 43.19 -3.88 18.90
N VAL A 156 42.18 -3.21 19.49
CA VAL A 156 42.32 -2.52 20.78
C VAL A 156 42.76 -3.51 21.86
N TYR A 157 42.12 -4.68 21.93
CA TYR A 157 42.44 -5.73 22.90
C TYR A 157 43.88 -6.25 22.75
N ASN A 158 44.40 -6.30 21.51
CA ASN A 158 45.75 -6.74 21.20
C ASN A 158 46.82 -5.63 21.25
N ASN A 159 46.46 -4.39 21.64
CA ASN A 159 47.34 -3.21 21.66
C ASN A 159 47.95 -2.82 20.28
N GLU A 160 47.25 -3.08 19.18
CA GLU A 160 47.68 -2.70 17.81
C GLU A 160 47.01 -1.39 17.35
N LEU A 161 47.29 -0.27 18.05
CA LEU A 161 46.56 0.99 17.85
C LEU A 161 47.27 2.03 16.95
N ASP A 162 48.48 1.77 16.47
CA ASP A 162 49.24 2.77 15.72
C ASP A 162 48.79 2.86 14.24
N GLY A 163 48.23 4.01 13.85
CA GLY A 163 48.08 4.41 12.45
C GLY A 163 46.82 3.95 11.72
N PHE A 164 45.76 3.59 12.44
CA PHE A 164 44.57 3.00 11.81
C PHE A 164 43.74 4.01 11.00
N SER A 165 43.65 3.79 9.68
CA SER A 165 42.71 4.52 8.82
C SER A 165 41.45 3.68 8.54
N LEU A 166 40.29 4.34 8.48
CA LEU A 166 39.03 3.69 8.08
C LEU A 166 39.15 2.96 6.73
N GLY A 167 40.04 3.39 5.84
CA GLY A 167 40.27 2.75 4.55
C GLY A 167 40.84 1.33 4.65
N GLU A 168 41.69 1.05 5.64
CA GLU A 168 42.28 -0.27 5.84
C GLU A 168 41.31 -1.27 6.48
N LEU A 169 40.37 -0.78 7.31
CA LEU A 169 39.30 -1.60 7.89
C LEU A 169 38.45 -2.27 6.82
N PHE A 170 38.08 -1.52 5.77
CA PHE A 170 37.23 -2.01 4.69
C PHE A 170 38.01 -2.83 3.66
N ALA A 171 39.31 -2.56 3.46
CA ALA A 171 40.16 -3.37 2.58
C ALA A 171 40.46 -4.77 3.14
N ALA A 172 40.44 -4.92 4.47
CA ALA A 172 40.69 -6.18 5.16
C ALA A 172 39.45 -7.07 5.31
N VAL A 173 38.28 -6.66 4.80
CA VAL A 173 37.11 -7.55 4.80
C VAL A 173 37.35 -8.60 3.71
N PRO A 174 37.66 -9.87 4.07
CA PRO A 174 37.87 -10.89 3.06
C PRO A 174 36.57 -11.05 2.26
N ASN A 175 36.69 -11.16 0.94
CA ASN A 175 35.55 -11.33 0.03
C ASN A 175 34.61 -12.44 0.51
N THR A 176 35.12 -13.48 1.16
CA THR A 176 34.34 -14.57 1.75
C THR A 176 33.34 -14.13 2.83
N ILE A 177 33.63 -13.10 3.61
CA ILE A 177 32.72 -12.54 4.63
C ILE A 177 31.66 -11.65 3.99
N VAL A 178 32.02 -10.90 2.95
CA VAL A 178 31.04 -10.15 2.15
C VAL A 178 30.06 -11.10 1.48
N PHE A 179 30.56 -12.19 0.88
CA PHE A 179 29.71 -13.20 0.23
C PHE A 179 28.90 -14.05 1.21
N SER A 180 29.44 -14.38 2.40
CA SER A 180 28.69 -15.15 3.40
C SER A 180 27.64 -14.29 4.12
N GLY A 181 27.93 -13.03 4.41
CA GLY A 181 26.99 -12.06 4.98
C GLY A 181 25.85 -11.72 4.01
N LEU A 182 26.18 -11.47 2.73
CA LEU A 182 25.16 -11.26 1.70
C LEU A 182 24.38 -12.54 1.41
N GLY A 183 25.06 -13.71 1.34
CA GLY A 183 24.42 -14.99 1.08
C GLY A 183 23.41 -15.38 2.16
N THR A 184 23.77 -15.23 3.44
CA THR A 184 22.86 -15.48 4.56
C THR A 184 21.71 -14.47 4.60
N GLY A 185 21.96 -13.19 4.33
CA GLY A 185 20.92 -12.17 4.22
C GLY A 185 19.92 -12.45 3.10
N ILE A 186 20.40 -12.88 1.92
CA ILE A 186 19.56 -13.25 0.79
C ILE A 186 18.72 -14.49 1.11
N VAL A 187 19.32 -15.55 1.67
CA VAL A 187 18.58 -16.77 2.03
C VAL A 187 17.53 -16.48 3.10
N ALA A 188 17.86 -15.72 4.14
CA ALA A 188 16.89 -15.30 5.16
C ALA A 188 15.77 -14.44 4.55
N GLY A 189 16.09 -13.54 3.63
CA GLY A 189 15.12 -12.76 2.86
C GLY A 189 14.17 -13.62 2.05
N ILE A 190 14.70 -14.62 1.34
CA ILE A 190 13.93 -15.58 0.54
C ILE A 190 13.02 -16.43 1.44
N VAL A 191 13.55 -16.98 2.54
CA VAL A 191 12.76 -17.77 3.50
C VAL A 191 11.66 -16.92 4.13
N TRP A 192 11.95 -15.68 4.52
CA TRP A 192 10.96 -14.75 5.05
C TRP A 192 9.90 -14.40 4.01
N PHE A 193 10.30 -14.18 2.75
CA PHE A 193 9.37 -13.94 1.64
C PHE A 193 8.42 -15.12 1.46
N PHE A 194 8.93 -16.36 1.43
CA PHE A 194 8.09 -17.55 1.32
C PHE A 194 7.23 -17.79 2.57
N TYR A 195 7.74 -17.51 3.77
CA TYR A 195 6.97 -17.61 5.01
C TYR A 195 5.84 -16.58 5.07
N ALA A 196 6.12 -15.32 4.72
CA ALA A 196 5.13 -14.25 4.64
C ALA A 196 4.09 -14.53 3.56
N LYS A 197 4.52 -14.98 2.37
CA LYS A 197 3.63 -15.43 1.30
C LYS A 197 2.77 -16.60 1.75
N SER A 198 3.35 -17.60 2.42
CA SER A 198 2.65 -18.76 2.97
C SER A 198 1.60 -18.34 4.00
N LYS A 199 1.93 -17.47 4.97
CA LYS A 199 0.95 -16.90 5.90
C LYS A 199 -0.14 -16.08 5.22
N ALA A 200 0.21 -15.27 4.21
CA ALA A 200 -0.77 -14.57 3.40
C ALA A 200 -1.68 -15.56 2.64
N THR A 201 -1.19 -16.74 2.28
CA THR A 201 -1.97 -17.75 1.53
C THR A 201 -2.82 -18.61 2.46
N HIS A 202 -2.35 -18.94 3.66
CA HIS A 202 -3.08 -19.74 4.66
C HIS A 202 -4.07 -18.90 5.49
N GLY A 203 -3.78 -17.62 5.76
CA GLY A 203 -4.74 -16.69 6.37
C GLY A 203 -5.91 -16.34 5.43
N LYS A 204 -5.68 -16.45 4.11
CA LYS A 204 -6.66 -16.15 3.05
C LYS A 204 -7.89 -17.06 3.04
N VAL A 205 -7.94 -18.19 3.75
CA VAL A 205 -9.07 -19.12 3.59
C VAL A 205 -10.18 -18.91 4.63
N ARG A 206 -9.88 -18.41 5.84
CA ARG A 206 -10.89 -18.33 6.92
C ARG A 206 -11.56 -16.97 7.09
N ASN A 207 -10.96 -15.87 6.63
CA ASN A 207 -11.44 -14.50 6.90
C ASN A 207 -11.57 -13.65 5.63
N LYS A 208 -12.00 -14.25 4.52
CA LYS A 208 -12.28 -13.48 3.29
C LYS A 208 -13.47 -12.57 3.54
N PRO A 209 -13.36 -11.26 3.26
CA PRO A 209 -14.54 -10.42 3.25
C PRO A 209 -15.53 -10.93 2.20
N GLU A 210 -16.79 -11.04 2.62
CA GLU A 210 -17.93 -11.29 1.77
C GLU A 210 -18.43 -9.94 1.25
N PHE A 211 -18.84 -9.90 -0.02
CA PHE A 211 -19.34 -8.69 -0.67
C PHE A 211 -20.78 -8.90 -1.13
N SER A 212 -21.57 -7.85 -1.03
CA SER A 212 -22.92 -7.75 -1.57
C SER A 212 -23.01 -6.46 -2.39
N TRP A 213 -23.69 -6.56 -3.53
CA TRP A 213 -23.72 -5.55 -4.57
C TRP A 213 -25.16 -5.03 -4.68
N ASP A 214 -25.30 -3.70 -4.72
CA ASP A 214 -26.57 -3.02 -4.99
C ASP A 214 -26.85 -2.90 -6.50
#